data_AF-A0A970KRL6-F1
#
_entry.id   AF-A0A970KRL6-F1
#
_cell.length_a   1.000
_cell.length_b   1.000
_cell.length_c   1.000
_cell.angle_alpha   90.00
_cell.angle_beta   90.00
_cell.angle_gamma   90.00
#
_symmetry.space_group_name_H-M   'P 1'
#
loop_
_entity.id
_entity.type
_entity.pdbx_description
1 polymer ?
#
loop_
_entity_poly.entity_id
_entity_poly.type
_entity_poly.pdbx_seq_one_letter_code
_entity_poly.pdbx_strand_id
1 'polypeptide(L)'
;MAYKKVAVKYNGQIKEITLGTGEKAVTLGGKNVLPFHSFDGNAGNPPAIGMEITDVAPADWNEGIKTLYTAVMDDPAAWAKFVADTYSPDFICLRFVGADPDGLNKSVEECVATAKAVADAVTLPLVIAGCKNDEKDGQIFGAVAEALAGKNILLLSAKEENYKTVGAACALAYRQKVAAESSVDINLAKQLNILMQQLGVQADSMVMNAGCAAAGYGFEYLASTMDRIILAALGQNDETLQLPIVTPVSFETWNVKESLATEADEPEWGSAEERGIHMEVATAAAALVCGADAVVVRHPRSLTALKTFTGSLLEPGVH
;
A
#
# COMPACT_ATOMS: atom_id res chain seq x y z
N MET A 1 -42.19 18.02 -10.72
CA MET A 1 -41.74 16.70 -11.21
C MET A 1 -40.96 16.02 -10.10
N ALA A 2 -41.11 14.70 -9.94
CA ALA A 2 -40.22 13.95 -9.05
C ALA A 2 -38.82 13.92 -9.67
N TYR A 3 -37.79 14.18 -8.86
CA TYR A 3 -36.40 14.03 -9.28
C TYR A 3 -36.12 12.56 -9.62
N LYS A 4 -35.46 12.31 -10.75
CA LYS A 4 -34.99 10.98 -11.15
C LYS A 4 -33.48 11.01 -11.25
N LYS A 5 -32.80 10.33 -10.32
CA LYS A 5 -31.34 10.15 -10.38
C LYS A 5 -30.96 9.37 -11.63
N VAL A 6 -29.97 9.86 -12.37
CA VAL A 6 -29.35 9.13 -13.48
C VAL A 6 -28.11 8.46 -12.92
N ALA A 7 -28.17 7.14 -12.73
CA ALA A 7 -27.01 6.37 -12.30
C ALA A 7 -25.99 6.28 -13.45
N VAL A 8 -24.72 6.55 -13.15
CA VAL A 8 -23.64 6.39 -14.13
C VAL A 8 -23.29 4.91 -14.24
N LYS A 9 -23.26 4.38 -15.47
CA LYS A 9 -22.94 2.97 -15.74
C LYS A 9 -21.57 2.89 -16.42
N TYR A 10 -20.67 2.10 -15.86
CA TYR A 10 -19.38 1.77 -16.46
C TYR A 10 -19.38 0.34 -16.98
N ASN A 11 -18.68 0.13 -18.09
CA ASN A 11 -18.50 -1.20 -18.68
C ASN A 11 -17.25 -1.91 -18.14
N GLY A 12 -16.25 -1.14 -17.71
CA GLY A 12 -15.05 -1.67 -17.07
C GLY A 12 -15.25 -1.97 -15.59
N GLN A 13 -14.39 -2.82 -15.07
CA GLN A 13 -14.38 -3.24 -13.67
C GLN A 13 -12.94 -3.45 -13.22
N ILE A 14 -12.59 -2.94 -12.04
CA ILE A 14 -11.31 -3.24 -11.41
C ILE A 14 -11.29 -4.72 -11.02
N LYS A 15 -10.23 -5.45 -11.38
CA LYS A 15 -10.05 -6.87 -11.06
C LYS A 15 -10.02 -7.09 -9.54
N GLU A 16 -10.43 -8.27 -9.12
CA GLU A 16 -10.31 -8.69 -7.73
C GLU A 16 -8.99 -9.41 -7.49
N ILE A 17 -8.21 -8.95 -6.52
CA ILE A 17 -6.90 -9.52 -6.19
C ILE A 17 -6.90 -9.85 -4.70
N THR A 18 -6.72 -11.12 -4.36
CA THR A 18 -6.66 -11.57 -2.97
C THR A 18 -5.22 -11.63 -2.49
N LEU A 19 -4.98 -11.06 -1.31
CA LEU A 19 -3.73 -11.09 -0.56
C LEU A 19 -3.88 -12.02 0.65
N GLY A 20 -2.82 -12.77 0.96
CA GLY A 20 -2.81 -13.72 2.06
C GLY A 20 -3.62 -14.98 1.76
N THR A 21 -3.81 -15.81 2.79
CA THR A 21 -4.52 -17.10 2.71
C THR A 21 -5.42 -17.29 3.92
N GLY A 22 -6.37 -18.23 3.81
CA GLY A 22 -7.28 -18.56 4.91
C GLY A 22 -8.27 -17.45 5.25
N GLU A 23 -8.79 -17.48 6.48
CA GLU A 23 -9.90 -16.61 6.92
C GLU A 23 -9.54 -15.13 7.00
N LYS A 24 -8.25 -14.79 7.07
CA LYS A 24 -7.75 -13.42 7.13
C LYS A 24 -7.29 -12.88 5.78
N ALA A 25 -7.48 -13.63 4.70
CA ALA A 25 -7.20 -13.14 3.35
C ALA A 25 -8.02 -11.88 3.05
N VAL A 26 -7.42 -10.93 2.35
CA VAL A 26 -8.03 -9.66 1.99
C VAL A 26 -8.14 -9.56 0.48
N THR A 27 -9.34 -9.32 -0.04
CA THR A 27 -9.58 -9.12 -1.47
C THR A 27 -9.70 -7.63 -1.78
N LEU A 28 -8.88 -7.15 -2.71
CA LEU A 28 -8.86 -5.78 -3.20
C LEU A 28 -9.64 -5.66 -4.52
N GLY A 29 -10.14 -4.46 -4.84
CA GLY A 29 -10.76 -4.18 -6.14
C GLY A 29 -12.20 -4.69 -6.26
N GLY A 30 -12.60 -5.04 -7.50
CA GLY A 30 -13.96 -5.47 -7.82
C GLY A 30 -14.94 -4.32 -8.14
N LYS A 31 -14.53 -3.07 -7.94
CA LYS A 31 -15.37 -1.88 -8.17
C LYS A 31 -15.65 -1.65 -9.66
N ASN A 32 -16.90 -1.33 -9.99
CA ASN A 32 -17.33 -0.89 -11.33
C ASN A 32 -18.00 0.50 -11.32
N VAL A 33 -17.69 1.28 -10.29
CA VAL A 33 -18.13 2.65 -10.09
C VAL A 33 -16.95 3.48 -9.62
N LEU A 34 -17.09 4.81 -9.64
CA LEU A 34 -16.12 5.68 -8.99
C LEU A 34 -16.03 5.37 -7.48
N PRO A 35 -14.90 5.67 -6.84
CA PRO A 35 -14.67 5.35 -5.43
C PRO A 35 -15.82 5.86 -4.54
N PHE A 36 -16.36 4.98 -3.71
CA PHE A 36 -17.50 5.25 -2.81
C PHE A 36 -18.83 5.64 -3.48
N HIS A 37 -18.95 5.56 -4.80
CA HIS A 37 -20.22 5.81 -5.51
C HIS A 37 -21.11 4.54 -5.56
N SER A 38 -21.34 3.91 -4.41
CA SER A 38 -22.17 2.69 -4.29
C SER A 38 -23.60 2.88 -4.79
N PHE A 39 -24.06 4.13 -4.87
CA PHE A 39 -25.34 4.50 -5.45
C PHE A 39 -25.43 4.34 -6.98
N ASP A 40 -24.30 4.20 -7.69
CA ASP A 40 -24.25 4.01 -9.14
C ASP A 40 -24.14 2.52 -9.54
N GLY A 41 -23.76 1.64 -8.61
CA GLY A 41 -23.41 0.25 -8.91
C GLY A 41 -22.59 -0.45 -7.83
N ASN A 42 -21.77 -1.42 -8.25
CA ASN A 42 -20.97 -2.23 -7.33
C ASN A 42 -19.68 -1.49 -6.95
N ALA A 43 -19.60 -1.04 -5.70
CA ALA A 43 -18.41 -0.40 -5.14
C ALA A 43 -17.24 -1.39 -4.87
N GLY A 44 -17.43 -2.68 -5.12
CA GLY A 44 -16.41 -3.70 -4.93
C GLY A 44 -16.13 -4.00 -3.46
N ASN A 45 -14.93 -4.49 -3.20
CA ASN A 45 -14.45 -4.73 -1.85
C ASN A 45 -14.10 -3.39 -1.17
N PRO A 46 -14.37 -3.24 0.14
CA PRO A 46 -13.92 -2.07 0.90
C PRO A 46 -12.40 -1.89 0.79
N PRO A 47 -11.89 -0.64 0.70
CA PRO A 47 -10.45 -0.43 0.69
C PRO A 47 -9.76 -0.94 1.96
N ALA A 48 -8.62 -1.59 1.80
CA ALA A 48 -7.85 -2.16 2.91
C ALA A 48 -6.84 -1.16 3.47
N ILE A 49 -6.64 -1.17 4.79
CA ILE A 49 -5.70 -0.28 5.48
C ILE A 49 -4.71 -1.14 6.27
N GLY A 50 -3.46 -1.17 5.80
CA GLY A 50 -2.37 -1.90 6.44
C GLY A 50 -1.47 -1.01 7.27
N MET A 51 -0.68 -1.64 8.15
CA MET A 51 0.31 -0.94 8.97
C MET A 51 1.74 -1.32 8.62
N GLU A 52 2.61 -0.31 8.48
CA GLU A 52 4.05 -0.45 8.30
C GLU A 52 4.74 -0.86 9.60
N ILE A 53 5.60 -1.86 9.50
CA ILE A 53 6.68 -2.16 10.44
C ILE A 53 8.01 -2.19 9.66
N THR A 54 9.12 -2.01 10.35
CA THR A 54 10.45 -2.06 9.75
C THR A 54 11.27 -3.21 10.31
N ASP A 55 12.27 -3.68 9.55
CA ASP A 55 13.19 -4.72 9.99
C ASP A 55 14.28 -4.21 10.95
N VAL A 56 14.34 -2.90 11.17
CA VAL A 56 15.25 -2.20 12.07
C VAL A 56 14.45 -1.20 12.89
N ALA A 57 14.74 -1.13 14.19
CA ALA A 57 14.17 -0.14 15.09
C ALA A 57 14.47 1.30 14.59
N PRO A 58 13.46 2.09 14.25
CA PRO A 58 13.68 3.42 13.68
C PRO A 58 14.10 4.43 14.75
N ALA A 59 15.37 4.82 14.73
CA ALA A 59 15.92 5.75 15.70
C ALA A 59 15.43 7.20 15.51
N ASP A 60 15.14 7.56 14.26
CA ASP A 60 14.81 8.89 13.74
C ASP A 60 13.31 9.22 13.76
N TRP A 61 12.47 8.26 14.14
CA TRP A 61 11.03 8.51 14.28
C TRP A 61 10.75 9.50 15.41
N ASN A 62 9.72 10.32 15.19
CA ASN A 62 9.15 11.18 16.22
C ASN A 62 8.81 10.37 17.48
N GLU A 63 9.13 10.90 18.65
CA GLU A 63 8.90 10.25 19.94
C GLU A 63 7.43 9.84 20.16
N GLY A 64 6.47 10.62 19.67
CA GLY A 64 5.03 10.30 19.77
C GLY A 64 4.67 8.97 19.12
N ILE A 65 5.25 8.64 17.96
CA ILE A 65 5.02 7.35 17.31
C ILE A 65 5.97 6.26 17.81
N LYS A 66 7.22 6.62 18.13
CA LYS A 66 8.25 5.68 18.58
C LYS A 66 7.93 5.03 19.92
N THR A 67 7.38 5.81 20.85
CA THR A 67 7.00 5.34 22.19
C THR A 67 5.91 4.27 22.17
N LEU A 68 5.05 4.25 21.14
CA LEU A 68 4.02 3.21 20.95
C LEU A 68 4.61 1.82 20.76
N TYR A 69 5.83 1.74 20.23
CA TYR A 69 6.45 0.48 19.80
C TYR A 69 7.74 0.14 20.55
N THR A 70 8.16 0.95 21.52
CA THR A 70 9.46 0.78 22.22
C THR A 70 9.66 -0.62 22.82
N ALA A 71 8.59 -1.28 23.28
CA ALA A 71 8.67 -2.61 23.86
C ALA A 71 8.88 -3.74 22.83
N VAL A 72 8.67 -3.48 21.53
CA VAL A 72 8.63 -4.49 20.47
C VAL A 72 9.44 -4.15 19.22
N MET A 73 9.82 -2.88 19.01
CA MET A 73 10.42 -2.40 17.76
C MET A 73 11.81 -2.99 17.44
N ASP A 74 12.48 -3.62 18.40
CA ASP A 74 13.74 -4.33 18.20
C ASP A 74 13.57 -5.76 17.64
N ASP A 75 12.34 -6.31 17.67
CA ASP A 75 12.01 -7.62 17.11
C ASP A 75 10.83 -7.47 16.14
N PRO A 76 11.07 -7.49 14.81
CA PRO A 76 10.03 -7.33 13.80
C PRO A 76 8.88 -8.33 13.92
N ALA A 77 9.12 -9.55 14.38
CA ALA A 77 8.08 -10.56 14.56
C ALA A 77 7.19 -10.24 15.77
N ALA A 78 7.81 -9.83 16.89
CA ALA A 78 7.07 -9.35 18.05
C ALA A 78 6.30 -8.06 17.73
N TRP A 79 6.88 -7.15 16.95
CA TRP A 79 6.24 -5.92 16.50
C TRP A 79 5.04 -6.21 15.59
N ALA A 80 5.20 -7.07 14.59
CA ALA A 80 4.10 -7.52 13.73
C ALA A 80 2.94 -8.09 14.54
N LYS A 81 3.25 -8.97 15.49
CA LYS A 81 2.27 -9.59 16.38
C LYS A 81 1.55 -8.56 17.25
N PHE A 82 2.30 -7.65 17.86
CA PHE A 82 1.73 -6.57 18.68
C PHE A 82 0.77 -5.70 17.86
N VAL A 83 1.17 -5.30 16.64
CA VAL A 83 0.32 -4.50 15.74
C VAL A 83 -0.93 -5.27 15.32
N ALA A 84 -0.79 -6.55 14.96
CA ALA A 84 -1.91 -7.41 14.58
C ALA A 84 -2.92 -7.57 15.72
N ASP A 85 -2.45 -7.91 16.92
CA ASP A 85 -3.28 -8.20 18.09
C ASP A 85 -3.91 -6.93 18.68
N THR A 86 -3.20 -5.79 18.65
CA THR A 86 -3.62 -4.56 19.34
C THR A 86 -4.43 -3.64 18.42
N TYR A 87 -4.04 -3.51 17.15
CA TYR A 87 -4.62 -2.52 16.23
C TYR A 87 -5.41 -3.14 15.10
N SER A 88 -5.23 -4.44 14.83
CA SER A 88 -6.00 -5.19 13.81
C SER A 88 -6.05 -4.47 12.45
N PRO A 89 -4.90 -4.12 11.84
CA PRO A 89 -4.89 -3.68 10.45
C PRO A 89 -5.32 -4.80 9.52
N ASP A 90 -5.66 -4.46 8.28
CA ASP A 90 -6.11 -5.46 7.30
C ASP A 90 -4.94 -6.29 6.76
N PHE A 91 -3.72 -5.75 6.82
CA PHE A 91 -2.48 -6.44 6.50
C PHE A 91 -1.29 -5.79 7.21
N ILE A 92 -0.17 -6.51 7.30
CA ILE A 92 1.12 -5.97 7.78
C ILE A 92 1.99 -5.67 6.57
N CYS A 93 2.63 -4.51 6.55
CA CYS A 93 3.67 -4.17 5.58
C CYS A 93 5.03 -4.19 6.27
N LEU A 94 5.86 -5.19 5.98
CA LEU A 94 7.25 -5.26 6.44
C LEU A 94 8.15 -4.56 5.43
N ARG A 95 8.80 -3.48 5.86
CA ARG A 95 9.76 -2.73 5.03
C ARG A 95 11.20 -3.00 5.47
N PHE A 96 12.04 -3.37 4.50
CA PHE A 96 13.46 -3.67 4.72
C PHE A 96 14.35 -2.43 4.68
N VAL A 97 14.19 -1.51 5.62
CA VAL A 97 15.05 -0.32 5.74
C VAL A 97 16.51 -0.70 6.00
N GLY A 98 16.76 -1.75 6.79
CA GLY A 98 18.12 -2.23 7.10
C GLY A 98 18.87 -2.83 5.92
N ALA A 99 18.19 -3.11 4.80
CA ALA A 99 18.81 -3.67 3.61
C ALA A 99 19.49 -2.64 2.71
N ASP A 100 19.31 -1.35 2.97
CA ASP A 100 19.94 -0.28 2.19
C ASP A 100 21.47 -0.49 2.09
N PRO A 101 22.02 -0.63 0.86
CA PRO A 101 23.46 -0.78 0.65
C PRO A 101 24.30 0.38 1.21
N ASP A 102 23.73 1.58 1.30
CA ASP A 102 24.40 2.78 1.86
C ASP A 102 24.17 2.91 3.39
N GLY A 103 23.35 2.03 3.97
CA GLY A 103 23.04 1.97 5.39
C GLY A 103 23.67 0.74 6.07
N LEU A 104 22.83 -0.06 6.73
CA LEU A 104 23.27 -1.28 7.42
C LEU A 104 23.62 -2.41 6.46
N ASN A 105 23.13 -2.37 5.22
CA ASN A 105 23.33 -3.35 4.16
C ASN A 105 23.17 -4.81 4.65
N LYS A 106 22.09 -5.07 5.41
CA LYS A 106 21.75 -6.44 5.82
C LYS A 106 21.71 -7.37 4.61
N SER A 107 22.19 -8.59 4.81
CA SER A 107 22.21 -9.60 3.77
C SER A 107 20.80 -10.04 3.36
N VAL A 108 20.69 -10.63 2.17
CA VAL A 108 19.41 -11.18 1.68
C VAL A 108 18.92 -12.28 2.62
N GLU A 109 19.84 -13.08 3.16
CA GLU A 109 19.57 -14.15 4.12
C GLU A 109 18.95 -13.62 5.42
N GLU A 110 19.45 -12.50 5.95
CA GLU A 110 18.87 -11.83 7.12
C GLU A 110 17.47 -11.29 6.85
N CYS A 111 17.25 -10.69 5.67
CA CYS A 111 15.93 -10.23 5.24
C CYS A 111 14.93 -11.40 5.13
N VAL A 112 15.37 -12.54 4.55
CA VAL A 112 14.56 -13.76 4.46
C VAL A 112 14.22 -14.33 5.83
N ALA A 113 15.20 -14.39 6.74
CA ALA A 113 14.96 -14.87 8.11
C ALA A 113 13.92 -14.00 8.83
N THR A 114 14.04 -12.67 8.68
CA THR A 114 13.08 -11.70 9.24
C THR A 114 11.69 -11.88 8.63
N ALA A 115 11.58 -12.02 7.31
CA ALA A 115 10.31 -12.24 6.62
C ALA A 115 9.60 -13.51 7.10
N LYS A 116 10.34 -14.61 7.28
CA LYS A 116 9.81 -15.88 7.82
C LYS A 116 9.31 -15.70 9.25
N ALA A 117 10.11 -15.09 10.12
CA ALA A 117 9.73 -14.86 11.51
C ALA A 117 8.43 -14.02 11.61
N VAL A 118 8.31 -12.97 10.80
CA VAL A 118 7.08 -12.16 10.73
C VAL A 118 5.90 -12.99 10.19
N ALA A 119 6.09 -13.72 9.09
CA ALA A 119 5.04 -14.54 8.48
C ALA A 119 4.56 -15.72 9.34
N ASP A 120 5.35 -16.12 10.33
CA ASP A 120 4.98 -17.14 11.33
C ASP A 120 4.32 -16.51 12.57
N ALA A 121 4.62 -15.25 12.88
CA ALA A 121 4.07 -14.53 14.03
C ALA A 121 2.65 -13.99 13.81
N VAL A 122 2.24 -13.76 12.56
CA VAL A 122 0.91 -13.21 12.22
C VAL A 122 0.16 -14.07 11.20
N THR A 123 -1.17 -14.05 11.30
CA THR A 123 -2.07 -14.69 10.31
C THR A 123 -2.60 -13.70 9.27
N LEU A 124 -2.33 -12.40 9.44
CA LEU A 124 -2.74 -11.37 8.49
C LEU A 124 -1.94 -11.49 7.18
N PRO A 125 -2.48 -11.01 6.04
CA PRO A 125 -1.71 -10.88 4.81
C PRO A 125 -0.45 -10.05 5.04
N LEU A 126 0.62 -10.42 4.32
CA LEU A 126 1.90 -9.75 4.41
C LEU A 126 2.22 -9.04 3.08
N VAL A 127 2.57 -7.77 3.20
CA VAL A 127 3.15 -6.95 2.14
C VAL A 127 4.63 -6.78 2.48
N ILE A 128 5.49 -6.95 1.49
CA ILE A 128 6.95 -6.82 1.62
C ILE A 128 7.39 -5.63 0.81
N ALA A 129 8.00 -4.65 1.46
CA ALA A 129 8.58 -3.47 0.84
C ALA A 129 10.11 -3.47 0.96
N GLY A 130 10.76 -2.98 -0.08
CA GLY A 130 12.22 -2.93 -0.18
C GLY A 130 12.88 -1.76 0.55
N CYS A 131 14.18 -1.59 0.33
CA CYS A 131 14.99 -0.48 0.80
C CYS A 131 15.03 0.72 -0.16
N LYS A 132 14.37 0.63 -1.33
CA LYS A 132 14.40 1.62 -2.44
C LYS A 132 15.61 1.49 -3.38
N ASN A 133 16.49 0.51 -3.19
CA ASN A 133 17.56 0.18 -4.13
C ASN A 133 17.12 -0.96 -5.06
N ASP A 134 16.97 -0.69 -6.36
CA ASP A 134 16.30 -1.61 -7.27
C ASP A 134 17.02 -2.97 -7.46
N GLU A 135 18.35 -2.99 -7.38
CA GLU A 135 19.14 -4.21 -7.47
C GLU A 135 19.00 -5.05 -6.20
N LYS A 136 19.20 -4.43 -5.03
CA LYS A 136 19.07 -5.08 -3.73
C LYS A 136 17.63 -5.58 -3.51
N ASP A 137 16.64 -4.77 -3.85
CA ASP A 137 15.22 -5.11 -3.75
C ASP A 137 14.88 -6.29 -4.66
N GLY A 138 15.42 -6.34 -5.88
CA GLY A 138 15.25 -7.48 -6.78
C GLY A 138 15.75 -8.81 -6.18
N GLN A 139 16.90 -8.78 -5.50
CA GLN A 139 17.46 -9.95 -4.80
C GLN A 139 16.61 -10.35 -3.60
N ILE A 140 16.22 -9.39 -2.76
CA ILE A 140 15.40 -9.62 -1.57
C ILE A 140 14.03 -10.17 -1.94
N PHE A 141 13.34 -9.54 -2.90
CA PHE A 141 12.00 -9.96 -3.30
C PHE A 141 12.00 -11.36 -3.87
N GLY A 142 12.97 -11.72 -4.72
CA GLY A 142 13.09 -13.08 -5.24
C GLY A 142 13.26 -14.13 -4.13
N ALA A 143 14.17 -13.86 -3.19
CA ALA A 143 14.45 -14.79 -2.09
C ALA A 143 13.30 -14.88 -1.06
N VAL A 144 12.64 -13.76 -0.77
CA VAL A 144 11.47 -13.73 0.13
C VAL A 144 10.27 -14.40 -0.52
N ALA A 145 10.05 -14.21 -1.82
CA ALA A 145 8.98 -14.87 -2.56
C ALA A 145 9.11 -16.40 -2.53
N GLU A 146 10.35 -16.92 -2.65
CA GLU A 146 10.67 -18.35 -2.48
C GLU A 146 10.38 -18.82 -1.06
N ALA A 147 10.96 -18.11 -0.09
CA ALA A 147 10.88 -18.44 1.32
C ALA A 147 9.45 -18.49 1.86
N LEU A 148 8.56 -17.67 1.30
CA LEU A 148 7.17 -17.54 1.68
C LEU A 148 6.21 -18.10 0.61
N ALA A 149 6.69 -19.01 -0.25
CA ALA A 149 5.86 -19.67 -1.25
C ALA A 149 4.57 -20.25 -0.65
N GLY A 150 3.44 -19.97 -1.29
CA GLY A 150 2.12 -20.40 -0.82
C GLY A 150 1.46 -19.48 0.24
N LYS A 151 2.14 -18.45 0.75
CA LYS A 151 1.54 -17.44 1.66
C LYS A 151 0.76 -16.35 0.93
N ASN A 152 0.89 -16.27 -0.40
CA ASN A 152 0.18 -15.29 -1.24
C ASN A 152 0.46 -13.83 -0.80
N ILE A 153 1.74 -13.51 -0.60
CA ILE A 153 2.21 -12.19 -0.19
C ILE A 153 2.20 -11.20 -1.36
N LEU A 154 2.23 -9.91 -1.05
CA LEU A 154 2.43 -8.83 -2.02
C LEU A 154 3.85 -8.27 -1.93
N LEU A 155 4.56 -8.19 -3.05
CA LEU A 155 5.87 -7.55 -3.15
C LEU A 155 5.70 -6.12 -3.72
N LEU A 156 6.17 -5.12 -2.99
CA LEU A 156 6.03 -3.68 -3.29
C LEU A 156 7.43 -3.07 -3.49
N SER A 157 7.94 -2.91 -4.72
CA SER A 157 7.29 -3.09 -6.02
C SER A 157 8.27 -3.49 -7.12
N ALA A 158 7.77 -4.06 -8.21
CA ALA A 158 8.46 -4.05 -9.50
C ALA A 158 8.43 -2.63 -10.09
N LYS A 159 9.56 -2.18 -10.65
CA LYS A 159 9.71 -0.92 -11.40
C LYS A 159 10.21 -1.19 -12.81
N GLU A 160 10.24 -0.18 -13.67
CA GLU A 160 10.73 -0.32 -15.05
C GLU A 160 12.15 -0.90 -15.13
N GLU A 161 12.99 -0.60 -14.14
CA GLU A 161 14.38 -1.02 -14.06
C GLU A 161 14.52 -2.52 -13.70
N ASN A 162 13.60 -3.08 -12.91
CA ASN A 162 13.77 -4.42 -12.32
C ASN A 162 12.57 -5.37 -12.53
N TYR A 163 11.53 -4.97 -13.28
CA TYR A 163 10.30 -5.76 -13.45
C TYR A 163 10.53 -7.17 -13.99
N LYS A 164 11.56 -7.37 -14.83
CA LYS A 164 11.88 -8.70 -15.36
C LYS A 164 12.31 -9.65 -14.24
N THR A 165 13.21 -9.18 -13.38
CA THR A 165 13.71 -9.94 -12.24
C THR A 165 12.60 -10.17 -11.22
N VAL A 166 11.92 -9.10 -10.80
CA VAL A 166 10.88 -9.17 -9.78
C VAL A 166 9.67 -9.97 -10.27
N GLY A 167 9.17 -9.70 -11.49
CA GLY A 167 8.04 -10.41 -12.08
C GLY A 167 8.31 -11.89 -12.30
N ALA A 168 9.49 -12.26 -12.82
CA ALA A 168 9.85 -13.65 -13.02
C ALA A 168 10.02 -14.41 -11.69
N ALA A 169 10.78 -13.84 -10.74
CA ALA A 169 11.03 -14.51 -9.47
C ALA A 169 9.76 -14.58 -8.60
N CYS A 170 9.04 -13.47 -8.45
CA CYS A 170 7.96 -13.40 -7.47
C CYS A 170 6.65 -14.01 -8.01
N ALA A 171 6.23 -13.57 -9.20
CA ALA A 171 4.92 -13.97 -9.73
C ALA A 171 4.99 -15.28 -10.53
N LEU A 172 5.99 -15.46 -11.41
CA LEU A 172 6.04 -16.66 -12.26
C LEU A 172 6.54 -17.90 -11.51
N ALA A 173 7.64 -17.78 -10.76
CA ALA A 173 8.24 -18.92 -10.06
C ALA A 173 7.44 -19.29 -8.81
N TYR A 174 7.05 -18.31 -7.99
CA TYR A 174 6.47 -18.56 -6.67
C TYR A 174 5.00 -18.16 -6.51
N ARG A 175 4.35 -17.68 -7.59
CA ARG A 175 2.92 -17.33 -7.63
C ARG A 175 2.49 -16.32 -6.55
N GLN A 176 3.40 -15.42 -6.18
CA GLN A 176 3.10 -14.30 -5.30
C GLN A 176 2.44 -13.14 -6.06
N LYS A 177 1.92 -12.16 -5.34
CA LYS A 177 1.40 -10.92 -5.91
C LYS A 177 2.50 -9.88 -6.02
N VAL A 178 2.48 -9.08 -7.08
CA VAL A 178 3.49 -8.05 -7.34
C VAL A 178 2.82 -6.72 -7.63
N ALA A 179 3.24 -5.66 -6.94
CA ALA A 179 2.88 -4.30 -7.30
C ALA A 179 3.77 -3.79 -8.43
N ALA A 180 3.19 -3.07 -9.38
CA ALA A 180 3.89 -2.36 -10.45
C ALA A 180 3.92 -0.86 -10.15
N GLU A 181 5.09 -0.31 -9.84
CA GLU A 181 5.26 1.09 -9.46
C GLU A 181 5.54 2.01 -10.65
N SER A 182 4.79 3.12 -10.77
CA SER A 182 4.76 3.94 -11.98
C SER A 182 4.98 5.45 -11.78
N SER A 183 5.66 5.84 -10.70
CA SER A 183 6.18 7.20 -10.47
C SER A 183 5.21 8.33 -10.81
N VAL A 184 3.93 8.19 -10.42
CA VAL A 184 2.88 9.21 -10.61
C VAL A 184 2.53 9.50 -12.08
N ASP A 185 2.77 8.55 -12.99
CA ASP A 185 2.45 8.68 -14.42
C ASP A 185 1.59 7.51 -14.94
N ILE A 186 0.46 7.84 -15.57
CA ILE A 186 -0.49 6.86 -16.12
C ILE A 186 0.08 6.09 -17.33
N ASN A 187 0.90 6.72 -18.17
CA ASN A 187 1.50 6.06 -19.31
C ASN A 187 2.56 5.07 -18.83
N LEU A 188 3.35 5.42 -17.81
CA LEU A 188 4.27 4.48 -17.17
C LEU A 188 3.50 3.34 -16.51
N ALA A 189 2.37 3.62 -15.85
CA ALA A 189 1.52 2.58 -15.25
C ALA A 189 1.06 1.58 -16.30
N LYS A 190 0.51 2.09 -17.41
CA LYS A 190 0.04 1.30 -18.54
C LYS A 190 1.17 0.50 -19.18
N GLN A 191 2.32 1.13 -19.44
CA GLN A 191 3.48 0.50 -20.05
C GLN A 191 4.02 -0.62 -19.16
N LEU A 192 4.21 -0.37 -17.87
CA LEU A 192 4.72 -1.37 -16.94
C LEU A 192 3.76 -2.56 -16.80
N ASN A 193 2.44 -2.30 -16.75
CA ASN A 193 1.45 -3.37 -16.74
C ASN A 193 1.49 -4.24 -18.01
N ILE A 194 1.67 -3.61 -19.18
CA ILE A 194 1.85 -4.33 -20.46
C ILE A 194 3.13 -5.16 -20.44
N LEU A 195 4.25 -4.59 -19.98
CA LEU A 195 5.55 -5.27 -19.92
C LEU A 195 5.51 -6.49 -18.98
N MET A 196 4.88 -6.36 -17.82
CA MET A 196 4.68 -7.46 -16.88
C MET A 196 3.81 -8.57 -17.48
N GLN A 197 2.74 -8.23 -18.19
CA GLN A 197 1.90 -9.23 -18.87
C GLN A 197 2.62 -9.90 -20.04
N GLN A 198 3.43 -9.16 -20.81
CA GLN A 198 4.25 -9.72 -21.88
C GLN A 198 5.35 -10.66 -21.36
N LEU A 199 5.84 -10.43 -20.14
CA LEU A 199 6.71 -11.37 -19.43
C LEU A 199 5.97 -12.67 -19.03
N GLY A 200 4.63 -12.66 -19.04
CA GLY A 200 3.77 -13.78 -18.70
C GLY A 200 3.11 -13.66 -17.32
N VAL A 201 3.33 -12.55 -16.60
CA VAL A 201 2.70 -12.32 -15.28
C VAL A 201 1.20 -12.16 -15.48
N GLN A 202 0.43 -12.96 -14.75
CA GLN A 202 -1.02 -12.94 -14.87
C GLN A 202 -1.57 -11.68 -14.19
N ALA A 203 -2.57 -11.05 -14.82
CA ALA A 203 -3.20 -9.85 -14.28
C ALA A 203 -3.85 -10.08 -12.89
N ASP A 204 -4.27 -11.32 -12.59
CA ASP A 204 -4.79 -11.72 -11.27
C ASP A 204 -3.71 -11.77 -10.17
N SER A 205 -2.45 -11.55 -10.55
CA SER A 205 -1.28 -11.57 -9.67
C SER A 205 -0.59 -10.20 -9.60
N MET A 206 -1.26 -9.17 -10.13
CA MET A 206 -0.74 -7.82 -10.20
C MET A 206 -1.64 -6.84 -9.48
N VAL A 207 -1.02 -5.85 -8.85
CA VAL A 207 -1.66 -4.59 -8.43
C VAL A 207 -0.82 -3.43 -8.98
N MET A 208 -1.40 -2.25 -9.07
CA MET A 208 -0.66 -1.03 -9.37
C MET A 208 -0.20 -0.36 -8.08
N ASN A 209 0.98 0.24 -8.13
CA ASN A 209 1.41 1.26 -7.18
C ASN A 209 1.62 2.53 -8.01
N ALA A 210 0.65 3.44 -8.01
CA ALA A 210 0.76 4.68 -8.78
C ALA A 210 1.88 5.62 -8.26
N GLY A 211 2.58 5.23 -7.19
CA GLY A 211 3.44 6.09 -6.39
C GLY A 211 2.70 6.67 -5.21
N CYS A 212 3.40 7.48 -4.42
CA CYS A 212 2.83 8.27 -3.35
C CYS A 212 3.48 9.66 -3.33
N ALA A 213 2.72 10.66 -2.91
CA ALA A 213 3.22 11.98 -2.54
C ALA A 213 2.47 12.42 -1.27
N ALA A 214 3.08 13.16 -0.37
CA ALA A 214 2.37 13.66 0.81
C ALA A 214 1.48 14.85 0.45
N ALA A 215 0.39 15.06 1.19
CA ALA A 215 -0.43 16.27 1.06
C ALA A 215 0.45 17.53 1.18
N GLY A 216 0.32 18.47 0.24
CA GLY A 216 1.17 19.66 0.17
C GLY A 216 2.53 19.47 -0.53
N TYR A 217 2.86 18.24 -0.92
CA TYR A 217 4.12 17.87 -1.59
C TYR A 217 3.86 17.20 -2.95
N GLY A 218 3.01 17.80 -3.78
CA GLY A 218 2.69 17.29 -5.12
C GLY A 218 1.60 16.21 -5.16
N PHE A 219 0.81 16.06 -4.09
CA PHE A 219 -0.30 15.11 -4.04
C PHE A 219 -1.32 15.34 -5.17
N GLU A 220 -1.53 16.57 -5.61
CA GLU A 220 -2.42 16.93 -6.71
C GLU A 220 -2.07 16.22 -8.03
N TYR A 221 -0.78 15.93 -8.26
CA TYR A 221 -0.33 15.14 -9.41
C TYR A 221 -0.76 13.67 -9.26
N LEU A 222 -0.59 13.10 -8.06
CA LEU A 222 -1.04 11.75 -7.75
C LEU A 222 -2.55 11.61 -7.84
N ALA A 223 -3.31 12.55 -7.27
CA ALA A 223 -4.76 12.59 -7.36
C ALA A 223 -5.22 12.57 -8.83
N SER A 224 -4.67 13.48 -9.64
CA SER A 224 -5.02 13.58 -11.07
C SER A 224 -4.61 12.33 -11.86
N THR A 225 -3.47 11.71 -11.53
CA THR A 225 -3.05 10.46 -12.17
C THR A 225 -3.97 9.29 -11.81
N MET A 226 -4.34 9.14 -10.53
CA MET A 226 -5.25 8.08 -10.09
C MET A 226 -6.66 8.26 -10.67
N ASP A 227 -7.19 9.49 -10.70
CA ASP A 227 -8.48 9.77 -11.35
C ASP A 227 -8.46 9.36 -12.82
N ARG A 228 -7.39 9.69 -13.55
CA ARG A 228 -7.23 9.30 -14.96
C ARG A 228 -7.14 7.78 -15.12
N ILE A 229 -6.44 7.09 -14.22
CA ILE A 229 -6.35 5.63 -14.21
C ILE A 229 -7.75 5.03 -14.04
N ILE A 230 -8.51 5.46 -13.03
CA ILE A 230 -9.86 4.95 -12.74
C ILE A 230 -10.83 5.25 -13.89
N LEU A 231 -10.79 6.47 -14.45
CA LEU A 231 -11.64 6.84 -15.60
C LEU A 231 -11.30 6.03 -16.86
N ALA A 232 -10.03 5.73 -17.12
CA ALA A 232 -9.64 4.88 -18.23
C ALA A 232 -10.07 3.41 -17.99
N ALA A 233 -9.79 2.88 -16.79
CA ALA A 233 -10.14 1.51 -16.42
C ALA A 233 -11.65 1.24 -16.52
N LEU A 234 -12.47 2.15 -15.99
CA LEU A 234 -13.93 1.99 -15.93
C LEU A 234 -14.66 2.51 -17.18
N GLY A 235 -14.36 3.74 -17.59
CA GLY A 235 -15.07 4.45 -18.65
C GLY A 235 -14.63 4.07 -20.06
N GLN A 236 -13.31 3.89 -20.25
CA GLN A 236 -12.74 3.49 -21.54
C GLN A 236 -12.60 1.96 -21.64
N ASN A 237 -12.91 1.23 -20.56
CA ASN A 237 -12.72 -0.20 -20.43
C ASN A 237 -11.27 -0.62 -20.76
N ASP A 238 -10.29 0.16 -20.29
CA ASP A 238 -8.88 -0.15 -20.50
C ASP A 238 -8.43 -1.27 -19.56
N GLU A 239 -8.42 -2.50 -20.05
CA GLU A 239 -8.06 -3.70 -19.29
C GLU A 239 -6.64 -3.65 -18.70
N THR A 240 -5.74 -2.86 -19.29
CA THR A 240 -4.36 -2.70 -18.78
C THR A 240 -4.29 -1.88 -17.50
N LEU A 241 -5.34 -1.11 -17.19
CA LEU A 241 -5.46 -0.26 -16.00
C LEU A 241 -6.54 -0.77 -15.02
N GLN A 242 -7.18 -1.90 -15.31
CA GLN A 242 -8.19 -2.53 -14.45
C GLN A 242 -7.58 -3.34 -13.29
N LEU A 243 -6.46 -2.89 -12.72
CA LEU A 243 -5.83 -3.50 -11.56
C LEU A 243 -6.12 -2.67 -10.30
N PRO A 244 -6.21 -3.29 -9.10
CA PRO A 244 -6.29 -2.54 -7.86
C PRO A 244 -5.08 -1.65 -7.64
N ILE A 245 -5.25 -0.52 -6.94
CA ILE A 245 -4.16 0.40 -6.59
C ILE A 245 -3.80 0.25 -5.10
N VAL A 246 -2.51 0.06 -4.80
CA VAL A 246 -1.96 0.06 -3.43
C VAL A 246 -1.00 1.25 -3.27
N THR A 247 -1.26 2.11 -2.28
CA THR A 247 -0.48 3.34 -2.05
C THR A 247 0.25 3.29 -0.70
N PRO A 248 1.60 3.27 -0.68
CA PRO A 248 2.37 3.22 0.57
C PRO A 248 2.52 4.60 1.23
N VAL A 249 1.42 5.15 1.76
CA VAL A 249 1.32 6.54 2.28
C VAL A 249 2.39 6.90 3.31
N SER A 250 2.58 6.02 4.29
CA SER A 250 3.56 6.18 5.38
C SER A 250 5.00 6.37 4.91
N PHE A 251 5.34 5.94 3.69
CA PHE A 251 6.70 6.04 3.16
C PHE A 251 7.08 7.47 2.82
N GLU A 252 6.10 8.35 2.63
CA GLU A 252 6.29 9.75 2.27
C GLU A 252 5.84 10.69 3.39
N THR A 253 4.69 10.43 4.02
CA THR A 253 4.07 11.38 4.97
C THR A 253 4.85 11.60 6.26
N TRP A 254 5.70 10.66 6.66
CA TRP A 254 6.54 10.81 7.86
C TRP A 254 7.92 11.39 7.56
N ASN A 255 8.21 11.76 6.31
CA ASN A 255 9.49 12.33 5.88
C ASN A 255 9.41 13.81 5.50
N VAL A 256 8.22 14.41 5.57
CA VAL A 256 8.01 15.84 5.29
C VAL A 256 8.30 16.71 6.51
N LYS A 257 8.58 17.98 6.26
CA LYS A 257 8.94 18.94 7.33
C LYS A 257 7.85 19.03 8.40
N GLU A 258 6.58 18.98 8.00
CA GLU A 258 5.41 19.06 8.89
C GLU A 258 5.28 17.84 9.81
N SER A 259 5.94 16.72 9.50
CA SER A 259 5.97 15.53 10.36
C SER A 259 7.24 15.44 11.20
N LEU A 260 8.33 16.06 10.74
CA LEU A 260 9.67 15.95 11.34
C LEU A 260 10.04 17.14 12.24
N ALA A 261 9.63 18.35 11.89
CA ALA A 261 10.05 19.56 12.60
C ALA A 261 9.61 19.51 14.06
N THR A 262 10.55 19.79 14.97
CA THR A 262 10.25 19.80 16.41
C THR A 262 9.40 21.01 16.77
N GLU A 263 8.71 20.94 17.91
CA GLU A 263 7.96 22.08 18.45
C GLU A 263 8.88 23.26 18.85
N ALA A 264 10.16 23.00 19.08
CA ALA A 264 11.14 24.05 19.34
C ALA A 264 11.55 24.80 18.06
N ASP A 265 11.67 24.08 16.94
CA ASP A 265 12.02 24.66 15.64
C ASP A 265 10.84 25.38 15.01
N GLU A 266 9.61 24.87 15.18
CA GLU A 266 8.38 25.40 14.58
C GLU A 266 7.26 25.52 15.64
N PRO A 267 7.36 26.47 16.59
CA PRO A 267 6.43 26.57 17.73
C PRO A 267 4.99 26.92 17.35
N GLU A 268 4.79 27.57 16.20
CA GLU A 268 3.46 27.96 15.72
C GLU A 268 2.66 26.80 15.11
N TRP A 269 3.33 25.69 14.81
CA TRP A 269 2.73 24.54 14.14
C TRP A 269 2.09 23.53 15.12
N GLY A 270 2.36 23.67 16.42
CA GLY A 270 1.84 22.79 17.46
C GLY A 270 2.43 21.37 17.40
N SER A 271 1.72 20.43 18.05
CA SER A 271 2.25 19.09 18.34
C SER A 271 2.76 18.35 17.10
N ALA A 272 4.02 17.91 17.16
CA ALA A 272 4.64 17.18 16.06
C ALA A 272 3.97 15.83 15.79
N GLU A 273 3.48 15.14 16.84
CA GLU A 273 2.72 13.88 16.68
C GLU A 273 1.39 14.14 15.96
N GLU A 274 0.60 15.12 16.42
CA GLU A 274 -0.69 15.45 15.80
C GLU A 274 -0.52 15.84 14.33
N ARG A 275 0.51 16.64 14.03
CA ARG A 275 0.82 17.00 12.64
C ARG A 275 1.16 15.79 11.78
N GLY A 276 2.01 14.88 12.27
CA GLY A 276 2.36 13.66 11.53
C GLY A 276 1.13 12.77 11.26
N ILE A 277 0.26 12.61 12.26
CA ILE A 277 -1.02 11.88 12.10
C ILE A 277 -1.90 12.58 11.07
N HIS A 278 -2.06 13.91 11.13
CA HIS A 278 -2.87 14.65 10.17
C HIS A 278 -2.31 14.58 8.75
N MET A 279 -0.99 14.65 8.58
CA MET A 279 -0.34 14.46 7.28
C MET A 279 -0.64 13.07 6.69
N GLU A 280 -0.52 12.03 7.52
CA GLU A 280 -0.82 10.66 7.12
C GLU A 280 -2.30 10.45 6.79
N VAL A 281 -3.21 10.91 7.67
CA VAL A 281 -4.66 10.77 7.47
C VAL A 281 -5.14 11.55 6.25
N ALA A 282 -4.72 12.81 6.08
CA ALA A 282 -5.14 13.63 4.95
C ALA A 282 -4.70 13.01 3.62
N THR A 283 -3.44 12.56 3.55
CA THR A 283 -2.89 11.93 2.35
C THR A 283 -3.58 10.60 2.04
N ALA A 284 -3.77 9.74 3.05
CA ALA A 284 -4.41 8.45 2.87
C ALA A 284 -5.89 8.56 2.51
N ALA A 285 -6.65 9.43 3.19
CA ALA A 285 -8.06 9.66 2.88
C ALA A 285 -8.24 10.16 1.44
N ALA A 286 -7.39 11.09 1.01
CA ALA A 286 -7.40 11.57 -0.36
C ALA A 286 -7.03 10.48 -1.37
N ALA A 287 -6.01 9.64 -1.07
CA ALA A 287 -5.63 8.53 -1.95
C ALA A 287 -6.78 7.52 -2.13
N LEU A 288 -7.50 7.21 -1.05
CA LEU A 288 -8.67 6.34 -1.06
C LEU A 288 -9.81 6.91 -1.91
N VAL A 289 -10.11 8.22 -1.77
CA VAL A 289 -11.14 8.89 -2.57
C VAL A 289 -10.78 8.96 -4.05
N CYS A 290 -9.49 9.07 -4.38
CA CYS A 290 -8.99 9.01 -5.76
C CYS A 290 -8.89 7.57 -6.31
N GLY A 291 -9.20 6.55 -5.50
CA GLY A 291 -9.40 5.18 -5.97
C GLY A 291 -8.35 4.16 -5.58
N ALA A 292 -7.48 4.46 -4.61
CA ALA A 292 -6.68 3.44 -3.95
C ALA A 292 -7.57 2.34 -3.34
N ASP A 293 -7.24 1.08 -3.63
CA ASP A 293 -7.89 -0.10 -3.05
C ASP A 293 -7.21 -0.54 -1.76
N ALA A 294 -5.96 -0.13 -1.54
CA ALA A 294 -5.31 -0.25 -0.25
C ALA A 294 -4.33 0.90 0.03
N VAL A 295 -4.15 1.22 1.31
CA VAL A 295 -3.14 2.18 1.78
C VAL A 295 -2.30 1.58 2.90
N VAL A 296 -1.03 1.99 2.99
CA VAL A 296 -0.12 1.61 4.09
C VAL A 296 0.14 2.83 4.98
N VAL A 297 -0.29 2.76 6.23
CA VAL A 297 -0.06 3.79 7.25
C VAL A 297 0.86 3.26 8.36
N ARG A 298 1.30 4.11 9.27
CA ARG A 298 2.22 3.75 10.36
C ARG A 298 1.60 3.99 11.74
N HIS A 299 0.78 5.02 11.87
CA HIS A 299 0.20 5.39 13.16
C HIS A 299 -1.17 4.73 13.39
N PRO A 300 -1.42 4.10 14.56
CA PRO A 300 -2.68 3.40 14.83
C PRO A 300 -3.89 4.33 14.90
N ARG A 301 -3.68 5.60 15.30
CA ARG A 301 -4.73 6.64 15.19
C ARG A 301 -5.10 6.93 13.74
N SER A 302 -4.15 6.92 12.81
CA SER A 302 -4.43 7.05 11.37
C SER A 302 -5.25 5.88 10.86
N LEU A 303 -4.86 4.63 11.22
CA LEU A 303 -5.64 3.43 10.91
C LEU A 303 -7.09 3.56 11.37
N THR A 304 -7.29 3.96 12.64
CA THR A 304 -8.63 4.09 13.23
C THR A 304 -9.47 5.16 12.54
N ALA A 305 -8.87 6.33 12.26
CA ALA A 305 -9.53 7.41 11.56
C ALA A 305 -9.94 7.00 10.14
N LEU A 306 -9.06 6.30 9.41
CA LEU A 306 -9.32 5.85 8.05
C LEU A 306 -10.37 4.73 8.00
N LYS A 307 -10.36 3.77 8.93
CA LYS A 307 -11.42 2.76 9.04
C LYS A 307 -12.78 3.38 9.33
N THR A 308 -12.81 4.41 10.18
CA THR A 308 -14.05 5.18 10.45
C THR A 308 -14.51 5.93 9.19
N PHE A 309 -13.58 6.59 8.51
CA PHE A 309 -13.84 7.34 7.28
C PHE A 309 -14.40 6.45 6.16
N THR A 310 -13.73 5.35 5.82
CA THR A 310 -14.20 4.44 4.76
C THR A 310 -15.49 3.73 5.14
N GLY A 311 -15.64 3.33 6.41
CA GLY A 311 -16.88 2.76 6.93
C GLY A 311 -18.07 3.70 6.70
N SER A 312 -17.90 4.98 7.07
CA SER A 312 -18.96 6.00 6.94
C SER A 312 -19.35 6.27 5.47
N LEU A 313 -18.38 6.19 4.55
CA LEU A 313 -18.63 6.37 3.11
C LEU A 313 -19.27 5.15 2.44
N LEU A 314 -19.17 3.97 3.05
CA LEU A 314 -19.73 2.72 2.53
C LEU A 314 -21.08 2.36 3.17
N GLU A 315 -21.55 3.09 4.19
CA GLU A 315 -22.84 2.86 4.83
C GLU A 315 -24.01 3.06 3.85
N PRO A 316 -24.86 2.03 3.61
CA PRO A 316 -26.03 2.19 2.76
C PRO A 316 -27.08 3.07 3.44
N GLY A 317 -27.42 4.23 2.84
CA GLY A 317 -28.57 5.03 3.25
C GLY A 317 -28.28 6.47 3.72
N VAL A 318 -27.02 6.92 3.70
CA VAL A 318 -26.65 8.33 3.93
C VAL A 318 -26.60 9.11 2.60
N HIS A 319 -27.60 8.98 1.73
CA HIS A 319 -27.68 9.74 0.47
C HIS A 319 -29.12 10.09 0.09
#